data_AF-A0A9Q1HCJ8-F1
#
_entry.id   AF-A0A9Q1HCJ8-F1
#
_cell.length_a   1.000
_cell.length_b   1.000
_cell.length_c   1.000
_cell.angle_alpha   90.00
_cell.angle_beta   90.00
_cell.angle_gamma   90.00
#
_symmetry.space_group_name_H-M   'P 1'
#
loop_
_entity.id
_entity.type
_entity.pdbx_description
1 polymer ?
#
loop_
_entity_poly.entity_id
_entity_poly.type
_entity_poly.pdbx_seq_one_letter_code
_entity_poly.pdbx_strand_id
1 'polypeptide(L)'
;MNAKKVQKDHIEQNFQTTNSRGVWASIEIITHYKGVKRSVDTDDASLPNKLNQFCAQFEKETHSQPVPFNQGNVTPPVSIDVNYVQYKFERLNDRKAAGPDGITPKLLRTCAQQHCQSIHRYF
;
A
#
# COMPACT_ATOMS: atom_id res chain seq x y z
N MET A 1 25.10 28.26 -15.45
CA MET A 1 24.68 27.71 -14.14
C MET A 1 23.37 26.95 -14.32
N ASN A 2 23.26 25.72 -13.82
CA ASN A 2 22.02 24.93 -13.93
C ASN A 2 21.18 25.14 -12.67
N ALA A 3 20.08 25.88 -12.77
CA ALA A 3 19.22 26.22 -11.64
C ALA A 3 18.69 24.99 -10.89
N LYS A 4 18.43 23.88 -11.60
CA LYS A 4 17.97 22.63 -10.98
C LYS A 4 19.05 21.99 -10.12
N LYS A 5 20.32 22.09 -10.52
CA LYS A 5 21.45 21.56 -9.75
C LYS A 5 21.63 22.35 -8.45
N VAL A 6 21.58 23.68 -8.53
CA VAL A 6 21.68 24.56 -7.35
C VAL A 6 20.56 24.26 -6.35
N GLN A 7 19.33 24.07 -6.83
CA GLN A 7 18.20 23.73 -5.98
C GLN A 7 18.35 22.35 -5.32
N LYS A 8 18.85 21.35 -6.06
CA LYS A 8 19.13 20.01 -5.53
C LYS A 8 20.16 20.08 -4.40
N ASP A 9 21.28 20.77 -4.64
CA ASP A 9 22.39 20.86 -3.70
C ASP A 9 21.94 21.58 -2.40
N HIS A 10 21.11 22.61 -2.50
CA HIS A 10 20.52 23.30 -1.35
C HIS A 10 19.57 22.39 -0.53
N ILE A 11 18.73 21.60 -1.20
CA ILE A 11 17.84 20.64 -0.54
C ILE A 11 18.67 19.57 0.19
N GLU A 12 19.71 19.03 -0.45
CA GLU A 12 20.58 18.00 0.15
C GLU A 12 21.35 18.52 1.36
N GLN A 13 21.82 19.77 1.31
CA GLN A 13 22.53 20.39 2.43
C GLN A 13 21.67 20.43 3.71
N ASN A 14 20.37 20.70 3.60
CA ASN A 14 19.48 20.75 4.77
C ASN A 14 19.40 19.41 5.52
N PHE A 15 19.51 18.27 4.83
CA PHE A 15 19.49 16.93 5.43
C PHE A 15 20.79 16.55 6.16
N GLN A 16 21.87 17.28 5.91
CA GLN A 16 23.16 17.07 6.58
C GLN A 16 23.29 17.89 7.88
N THR A 17 22.34 18.79 8.13
CA THR A 17 22.35 19.65 9.33
C THR A 17 21.51 19.06 10.46
N THR A 18 21.79 19.48 11.69
CA THR A 18 20.94 19.22 12.87
C THR A 18 19.69 20.12 12.92
N ASN A 19 19.47 20.96 11.91
CA ASN A 19 18.33 21.86 11.84
C ASN A 19 17.08 21.13 11.32
N SER A 20 16.30 20.58 12.26
CA SER A 20 15.04 19.90 11.96
C SER A 20 14.06 20.75 11.15
N ARG A 21 14.00 22.07 11.38
CA ARG A 21 13.12 22.97 10.61
C ARG A 21 13.53 23.06 9.13
N GLY A 22 14.83 23.10 8.85
CA GLY A 22 15.36 23.10 7.48
C GLY A 22 15.08 21.78 6.75
N VAL A 23 15.19 20.66 7.46
CA VAL A 23 14.81 19.33 6.95
C VAL A 23 13.33 19.29 6.60
N TRP A 24 12.45 19.72 7.51
CA TRP A 24 11.01 19.75 7.27
C TRP A 24 10.61 20.67 6.12
N ALA A 25 11.25 21.85 5.99
CA ALA A 25 11.04 22.73 4.84
C ALA A 25 11.46 22.07 3.52
N SER A 26 12.55 21.28 3.52
CA SER A 26 13.00 20.54 2.35
C SER A 26 12.04 19.43 1.95
N ILE A 27 11.44 18.74 2.93
CA ILE A 27 10.38 17.75 2.70
C ILE A 27 9.14 18.41 2.08
N GLU A 28 8.70 19.57 2.57
CA GLU A 28 7.59 20.33 1.98
C GLU A 28 7.86 20.69 0.51
N ILE A 29 9.10 21.12 0.18
CA ILE A 29 9.50 21.46 -1.19
C ILE A 29 9.46 20.23 -2.11
N ILE A 30 9.99 19.08 -1.67
CA ILE A 30 10.05 17.85 -2.48
C ILE A 30 8.66 17.26 -2.72
N THR A 31 7.82 17.28 -1.68
CA THR A 31 6.51 16.62 -1.71
C THR A 31 5.38 17.54 -2.17
N HIS A 32 5.64 18.85 -2.26
CA HIS A 32 4.63 19.90 -2.41
C HIS A 32 3.52 19.84 -1.34
N TYR A 33 3.79 19.19 -0.21
CA TYR A 33 2.83 18.99 0.86
C TYR A 33 2.91 20.14 1.87
N LYS A 34 1.92 21.03 1.85
CA LYS A 34 1.86 22.24 2.72
C LYS A 34 1.36 21.98 4.15
N GLY A 35 1.33 20.72 4.57
CA GLY A 35 0.65 20.32 5.79
C GLY A 35 -0.88 20.39 5.65
N VAL A 36 -1.58 19.49 6.32
CA VAL A 36 -3.00 19.69 6.63
C VAL A 36 -3.05 20.40 7.97
N LYS A 37 -3.63 21.60 8.03
CA LYS A 37 -4.11 22.18 9.29
C LYS A 37 -5.28 21.32 9.75
N ARG A 38 -5.00 20.12 10.27
CA ARG A 38 -6.04 19.31 10.90
C ARG A 38 -6.50 20.14 12.09
N SER A 39 -7.70 20.68 11.99
CA SER A 39 -8.53 20.82 13.18
C SER A 39 -8.67 19.40 13.70
N VAL A 40 -7.83 19.01 14.65
CA VAL A 40 -8.07 17.80 15.43
C VAL A 40 -9.23 18.17 16.34
N ASP A 41 -10.41 18.20 15.76
CA ASP A 41 -11.65 18.23 16.52
C ASP A 41 -12.09 16.79 16.69
N THR A 42 -11.27 16.07 17.44
CA THR A 42 -11.61 14.74 17.92
C THR A 42 -11.10 14.68 19.34
N ASP A 43 -11.84 15.36 20.22
CA ASP A 43 -11.76 15.23 21.68
C ASP A 43 -12.23 13.84 22.15
N ASP A 44 -12.09 12.83 21.29
CA ASP A 44 -12.40 11.44 21.60
C ASP A 44 -11.15 10.79 22.18
N ALA A 45 -11.04 10.88 23.50
CA ALA A 45 -9.98 10.23 24.28
C ALA A 45 -9.88 8.71 24.03
N SER A 46 -10.92 8.08 23.43
CA SER A 46 -10.90 6.66 23.07
C SER A 46 -10.31 6.38 21.68
N LEU A 47 -10.05 7.40 20.85
CA LEU A 47 -9.51 7.25 19.50
C LEU A 47 -8.19 6.47 19.45
N PRO A 48 -7.19 6.73 20.34
CA PRO A 48 -5.96 5.94 20.35
C PRO A 48 -6.21 4.46 20.62
N ASN A 49 -7.14 4.13 21.53
CA ASN A 49 -7.52 2.76 21.83
C ASN A 49 -8.21 2.07 20.65
N LYS A 50 -9.09 2.80 19.93
CA LYS A 50 -9.74 2.29 18.71
C LYS A 50 -8.71 1.96 17.62
N LEU A 51 -7.71 2.82 17.43
CA LEU A 51 -6.63 2.59 16.46
C LEU A 51 -5.76 1.39 16.85
N ASN A 52 -5.39 1.29 18.13
CA ASN A 52 -4.62 0.16 18.63
C ASN A 52 -5.37 -1.16 18.45
N GLN A 53 -6.67 -1.18 18.75
CA GLN A 53 -7.52 -2.36 18.56
C GLN A 53 -7.63 -2.74 17.07
N PHE A 54 -7.78 -1.75 16.18
CA PHE A 54 -7.82 -1.97 14.73
C PHE A 54 -6.52 -2.58 14.21
N CYS A 55 -5.37 -2.04 14.60
CA CYS A 55 -4.07 -2.58 14.17
C CYS A 55 -3.81 -3.98 14.75
N ALA A 56 -4.14 -4.20 16.02
CA ALA A 56 -3.93 -5.49 16.70
C ALA A 56 -4.78 -6.63 16.11
N GLN A 57 -5.88 -6.32 15.41
CA GLN A 57 -6.70 -7.33 14.75
C GLN A 57 -5.90 -8.12 13.69
N PHE A 58 -5.01 -7.45 12.97
CA PHE A 58 -4.17 -8.08 11.95
C PHE A 58 -3.01 -8.87 12.55
N GLU A 59 -2.56 -8.53 13.76
CA GLU A 59 -1.52 -9.27 14.48
C GLU A 59 -2.08 -10.55 15.10
N LYS A 60 -3.31 -10.49 15.65
CA LYS A 60 -3.93 -11.63 16.33
C LYS A 60 -4.22 -12.82 15.40
N GLU A 61 -4.45 -12.58 14.11
CA GLU A 61 -4.64 -13.65 13.11
C GLU A 61 -3.32 -14.33 12.70
N THR A 62 -2.15 -13.78 13.04
CA THR A 62 -0.85 -14.38 12.69
C THR A 62 -0.30 -15.33 13.75
N HIS A 63 -0.82 -15.28 14.99
CA HIS A 63 -0.33 -16.11 16.09
C HIS A 63 -1.46 -16.62 16.98
N SER A 64 -2.17 -17.68 16.58
CA SER A 64 -2.39 -18.89 17.40
C SER A 64 -3.54 -19.78 16.91
N GLN A 65 -3.17 -21.05 16.77
CA GLN A 65 -3.95 -22.27 16.80
C GLN A 65 -4.78 -22.68 15.56
N PRO A 66 -4.64 -23.95 15.11
CA PRO A 66 -5.59 -24.56 14.20
C PRO A 66 -6.94 -24.63 14.93
N VAL A 67 -7.92 -23.90 14.42
CA VAL A 67 -9.32 -24.07 14.81
C VAL A 67 -9.71 -25.55 14.62
N PRO A 68 -10.39 -26.19 15.59
CA PRO A 68 -11.08 -27.44 15.32
C PRO A 68 -12.07 -27.17 14.19
N PHE A 69 -11.89 -27.87 13.07
CA PHE A 69 -12.78 -27.82 11.93
C PHE A 69 -14.17 -28.29 12.37
N ASN A 70 -15.03 -27.35 12.79
CA ASN A 70 -16.45 -27.61 12.93
C ASN A 70 -17.01 -27.86 11.52
N GLN A 71 -17.09 -29.14 11.18
CA GLN A 71 -17.85 -29.68 10.07
C GLN A 71 -19.30 -29.20 10.20
N GLY A 72 -19.67 -28.12 9.53
CA GLY A 72 -21.06 -27.63 9.59
C GLY A 72 -21.37 -26.45 8.68
N ASN A 73 -20.39 -25.58 8.41
CA ASN A 73 -20.59 -24.48 7.46
C ASN A 73 -19.79 -24.81 6.21
N VAL A 74 -20.43 -25.50 5.27
CA VAL A 74 -19.92 -25.58 3.90
C VAL A 74 -19.98 -24.17 3.34
N THR A 75 -18.90 -23.40 3.51
CA THR A 75 -18.71 -22.17 2.75
C THR A 75 -18.87 -22.58 1.29
N PRO A 76 -19.83 -22.00 0.55
CA PRO A 76 -20.00 -22.34 -0.85
C PRO A 76 -18.65 -22.16 -1.54
N PRO A 77 -18.24 -23.11 -2.43
CA PRO A 77 -16.97 -22.99 -3.12
C PRO A 77 -16.89 -21.61 -3.79
N VAL A 78 -15.85 -20.86 -3.46
CA VAL A 78 -15.61 -19.53 -4.03
C VAL A 78 -15.41 -19.73 -5.53
N SER A 79 -16.44 -19.40 -6.31
CA SER A 79 -16.34 -19.47 -7.77
C SER A 79 -15.63 -18.21 -8.26
N ILE A 80 -14.43 -18.38 -8.79
CA ILE A 80 -13.70 -17.28 -9.44
C ILE A 80 -14.16 -17.19 -10.89
N ASP A 81 -14.69 -16.03 -11.27
CA ASP A 81 -14.94 -15.72 -12.68
C ASP A 81 -13.63 -15.31 -13.37
N VAL A 82 -13.12 -16.20 -14.22
CA VAL A 82 -11.88 -16.00 -14.98
C VAL A 82 -11.96 -14.74 -15.85
N ASN A 83 -13.11 -14.47 -16.47
CA ASN A 83 -13.28 -13.30 -17.33
C ASN A 83 -13.20 -12.02 -16.50
N TYR A 84 -13.77 -12.04 -15.30
CA TYR A 84 -13.67 -10.93 -14.36
C TYR A 84 -12.22 -10.68 -13.94
N VAL A 85 -11.47 -11.73 -13.59
CA VAL A 85 -10.05 -11.60 -13.20
C VAL A 85 -9.21 -11.05 -14.35
N GLN A 86 -9.39 -11.57 -15.57
CA GLN A 86 -8.69 -11.08 -16.76
C GLN A 86 -8.98 -9.61 -17.03
N TYR A 87 -10.26 -9.22 -17.02
CA TYR A 87 -10.68 -7.83 -17.17
C TYR A 87 -10.01 -6.90 -16.15
N LYS A 88 -9.87 -7.35 -14.89
CA LYS A 88 -9.23 -6.56 -13.84
C LYS A 88 -7.73 -6.40 -14.08
N PHE A 89 -7.04 -7.44 -14.57
CA PHE A 89 -5.61 -7.37 -14.90
C PHE A 89 -5.32 -6.53 -16.15
N GLU A 90 -6.17 -6.59 -17.17
CA GLU A 90 -6.03 -5.77 -18.37
C GLU A 90 -6.09 -4.27 -18.06
N ARG A 91 -6.86 -3.87 -17.03
CA ARG A 91 -7.04 -2.46 -16.63
C ARG A 91 -5.98 -1.93 -15.68
N LEU A 92 -4.97 -2.73 -15.33
CA LEU A 92 -3.88 -2.28 -14.46
C LEU A 92 -3.08 -1.13 -15.11
N ASN A 93 -2.60 -0.19 -14.30
CA ASN A 93 -1.76 0.90 -14.80
C ASN A 93 -0.29 0.48 -14.78
N ASP A 94 0.30 0.25 -15.95
CA ASP A 94 1.69 -0.19 -16.11
C ASP A 94 2.73 0.77 -15.52
N ARG A 95 2.35 2.03 -15.28
CA ARG A 95 3.23 3.05 -14.68
C ARG A 95 3.32 2.96 -13.15
N LYS A 96 2.53 2.08 -12.50
CA LYS A 96 2.66 1.86 -11.06
C LYS A 96 3.91 1.06 -10.75
N ALA A 97 4.53 1.37 -9.61
CA ALA A 97 5.63 0.58 -9.08
C ALA A 97 5.18 -0.84 -8.72
N ALA A 98 6.14 -1.77 -8.67
CA ALA A 98 5.91 -3.10 -8.16
C ALA A 98 5.51 -3.07 -6.68
N GLY A 99 4.72 -4.07 -6.26
CA GLY A 99 4.45 -4.29 -4.85
C GLY A 99 5.69 -4.79 -4.09
N PRO A 100 5.56 -5.06 -2.77
CA PRO A 100 6.62 -5.67 -1.97
C PRO A 100 6.99 -7.09 -2.44
N ASP A 101 6.11 -7.72 -3.24
CA ASP A 101 6.32 -8.99 -3.93
C ASP A 101 7.22 -8.88 -5.18
N GLY A 102 7.58 -7.65 -5.59
CA GLY A 102 8.37 -7.40 -6.80
C GLY A 102 7.60 -7.62 -8.11
N ILE A 103 6.29 -7.88 -8.05
CA ILE A 103 5.46 -8.14 -9.23
C ILE A 103 5.01 -6.80 -9.81
N THR A 104 5.35 -6.57 -11.08
CA THR A 104 4.94 -5.33 -11.78
C THR A 104 3.53 -5.46 -12.34
N PRO A 105 2.76 -4.36 -12.42
CA PRO A 105 1.45 -4.35 -13.09
C PRO A 105 1.52 -4.81 -14.55
N LYS A 106 2.63 -4.48 -15.23
CA LYS A 106 2.90 -4.91 -16.61
C LYS A 106 3.01 -6.43 -16.72
N LEU A 107 3.68 -7.08 -15.76
CA LEU A 107 3.80 -8.54 -15.71
C LEU A 107 2.43 -9.20 -15.50
N LEU A 108 1.61 -8.66 -14.59
CA LEU A 108 0.24 -9.17 -14.36
C LEU A 108 -0.64 -9.07 -15.62
N ARG A 109 -0.54 -7.95 -16.35
CA ARG A 109 -1.24 -7.76 -17.62
C ARG A 109 -0.79 -8.77 -18.69
N THR A 110 0.52 -8.98 -18.85
CA THR A 110 1.05 -9.97 -19.79
C THR A 110 0.63 -11.39 -19.41
N CYS A 111 0.65 -11.73 -18.11
CA CYS A 111 0.18 -13.02 -17.61
C CYS A 111 -1.30 -13.26 -17.92
N ALA A 112 -2.16 -12.24 -17.76
CA ALA A 112 -3.59 -12.33 -18.09
C ALA A 112 -3.85 -12.70 -19.55
N GLN A 113 -2.99 -12.20 -20.45
CA GLN A 113 -3.06 -12.46 -21.90
C GLN A 113 -2.48 -13.84 -22.28
N GLN A 114 -1.47 -14.32 -21.55
CA GLN A 114 -0.74 -15.55 -21.88
C GLN A 114 -1.37 -16.83 -21.28
N HIS A 115 -2.04 -16.74 -20.12
CA HIS A 115 -2.41 -17.92 -19.33
C HIS A 115 -3.90 -17.96 -18.92
N CYS A 116 -4.81 -17.88 -19.90
CA CYS A 116 -6.26 -18.04 -19.69
C CYS A 116 -6.65 -19.39 -18.99
N GLN A 117 -5.80 -20.42 -19.04
CA GLN A 117 -6.08 -21.76 -18.47
C GLN A 117 -5.39 -22.07 -17.14
N SER A 118 -4.37 -21.30 -16.70
CA SER A 118 -3.55 -21.69 -15.53
C SER A 118 -4.04 -21.10 -14.20
N ILE A 119 -4.88 -20.07 -14.23
CA ILE A 119 -5.47 -19.46 -13.02
C ILE A 119 -6.41 -20.45 -12.31
N HIS A 120 -7.00 -21.38 -13.05
CA HIS A 120 -7.92 -22.41 -12.56
C HIS A 120 -7.31 -23.44 -11.60
N ARG A 121 -5.97 -23.44 -11.43
CA ARG A 121 -5.24 -24.45 -10.65
C ARG A 121 -4.69 -23.93 -9.32
N TYR A 122 -4.74 -22.61 -9.12
CA TYR A 122 -4.23 -21.94 -7.90
C TYR A 122 -5.36 -21.38 -7.02
N PHE A 123 -6.60 -21.48 -7.49
CA PHE A 123 -7.83 -21.13 -6.78
C PHE A 123 -8.90 -22.20 -7.05
#